data_AF-T1RTR8-F1
#
_entry.id   AF-T1RTR8-F1
#
_cell.length_a   1.000
_cell.length_b   1.000
_cell.length_c   1.000
_cell.angle_alpha   90.00
_cell.angle_beta   90.00
_cell.angle_gamma   90.00
#
_symmetry.space_group_name_H-M   'P 1'
#
loop_
_entity.id
_entity.type
_entity.pdbx_description
1 polymer ?
#
loop_
_entity_poly.entity_id
_entity_poly.type
_entity_poly.pdbx_seq_one_letter_code
_entity_poly.pdbx_strand_id
1 'polypeptide(L)'
;IRKKLVRKTLDMIKKIAEEQYNDKFWKEFGTNIKLGVIEDHSNRTRLAKLLRFQTSHSDTTPSSLEQYVERMKEKQDKIYFMAGTSRKEAESSPFVERLLKKGYEVIYLTEPVDEYCIQALPEFDGKRFQNVAKEGVKFDESDKAKEKREALEK
;
A
#
# COMPACT_ATOMS: atom_id res chain seq x y z
N ILE A 1 -21.99 -19.46 14.70
CA ILE A 1 -20.76 -20.28 14.63
C ILE A 1 -19.74 -19.72 13.64
N ARG A 2 -20.08 -19.52 12.34
CA ARG A 2 -19.20 -18.96 11.29
C ARG A 2 -18.37 -17.74 11.72
N LYS A 3 -19.01 -16.67 12.22
CA LYS A 3 -18.31 -15.44 12.66
C LYS A 3 -17.21 -15.70 13.71
N LYS A 4 -17.47 -16.62 14.66
CA LYS A 4 -16.50 -16.95 15.72
C LYS A 4 -15.30 -17.70 15.15
N LEU A 5 -15.54 -18.64 14.23
CA LEU A 5 -14.48 -19.38 13.54
C LEU A 5 -13.60 -18.44 12.72
N VAL A 6 -14.19 -17.58 11.89
CA VAL A 6 -13.44 -16.59 11.08
C VAL A 6 -12.55 -15.72 11.97
N ARG A 7 -13.09 -15.17 13.07
CA ARG A 7 -12.30 -14.34 13.97
C ARG A 7 -11.12 -15.09 14.60
N LYS A 8 -11.32 -16.36 14.98
CA LYS A 8 -10.26 -17.21 15.53
C LYS A 8 -9.21 -17.59 14.48
N THR A 9 -9.61 -17.81 13.24
CA THR A 9 -8.69 -18.02 12.12
C THR A 9 -7.81 -16.79 11.90
N LEU A 10 -8.39 -15.58 11.90
CA LEU A 10 -7.61 -14.35 11.79
C LEU A 10 -6.65 -14.15 12.98
N ASP A 11 -7.06 -14.52 14.20
CA ASP A 11 -6.17 -14.49 15.37
C ASP A 11 -5.01 -15.48 15.24
N MET A 12 -5.26 -16.66 14.67
CA MET A 12 -4.23 -17.66 14.41
C MET A 12 -3.23 -17.18 13.36
N ILE A 13 -3.73 -16.61 12.26
CA ILE A 13 -2.90 -16.06 11.18
C ILE A 13 -2.01 -14.94 11.71
N LYS A 14 -2.55 -14.04 12.54
CA LYS A 14 -1.80 -12.94 13.17
C LYS A 14 -0.64 -13.42 14.06
N LYS A 15 -0.71 -14.64 14.60
CA LYS A 15 0.33 -15.21 15.47
C LYS A 15 1.47 -15.89 14.72
N ILE A 16 1.38 -16.02 13.40
CA ILE A 16 2.48 -16.56 12.59
C ILE A 16 3.65 -15.57 12.66
N ALA A 17 4.86 -16.08 12.91
CA ALA A 17 6.07 -15.25 12.93
C ALA A 17 6.27 -14.54 11.59
N GLU A 18 6.77 -13.30 11.60
CA GLU A 18 6.79 -12.44 10.42
C GLU A 18 7.53 -13.05 9.22
N GLU A 19 8.69 -13.66 9.46
CA GLU A 19 9.47 -14.35 8.43
C GLU A 19 8.65 -15.50 7.80
N GLN A 20 8.07 -16.37 8.64
CA GLN A 20 7.22 -17.47 8.17
C GLN A 20 5.94 -16.97 7.47
N TYR A 21 5.41 -15.84 7.93
CA TYR A 21 4.23 -15.21 7.35
C TYR A 21 4.52 -14.76 5.93
N ASN A 22 5.60 -14.01 5.73
CA ASN A 22 5.98 -13.49 4.42
C ASN A 22 6.43 -14.61 3.46
N ASP A 23 7.23 -15.55 3.95
CA ASP A 23 7.87 -16.54 3.06
C ASP A 23 7.03 -17.75 2.71
N LYS A 24 6.07 -18.12 3.56
CA LYS A 24 5.22 -19.30 3.34
C LYS A 24 3.76 -18.90 3.24
N PHE A 25 3.20 -18.31 4.29
CA PHE A 25 1.76 -18.06 4.35
C PHE A 25 1.29 -17.09 3.25
N TRP A 26 2.00 -15.98 3.06
CA TRP A 26 1.60 -14.95 2.11
C TRP A 26 1.71 -15.42 0.65
N LYS A 27 2.72 -16.23 0.33
CA LYS A 27 2.89 -16.79 -1.02
C LYS A 27 1.75 -17.75 -1.39
N GLU A 28 1.26 -18.53 -0.44
CA GLU A 28 0.20 -19.52 -0.67
C GLU A 28 -1.21 -18.91 -0.54
N PHE A 29 -1.43 -18.04 0.44
CA PHE A 29 -2.77 -17.58 0.85
C PHE A 29 -2.98 -16.05 0.74
N GLY A 30 -2.01 -15.30 0.21
CA GLY A 30 -2.11 -13.84 0.08
C GLY A 30 -3.35 -13.40 -0.70
N THR A 31 -3.67 -14.10 -1.79
CA THR A 31 -4.88 -13.88 -2.60
C THR A 31 -6.15 -14.03 -1.77
N ASN A 32 -6.24 -15.03 -0.89
CA ASN A 32 -7.40 -15.23 -0.01
C ASN A 32 -7.56 -14.09 0.99
N ILE A 33 -6.46 -13.55 1.51
CA ILE A 33 -6.51 -12.36 2.38
C ILE A 33 -7.04 -11.15 1.60
N LYS A 34 -6.57 -10.94 0.37
CA LYS A 34 -7.03 -9.84 -0.51
C LYS A 34 -8.52 -9.95 -0.83
N LEU A 35 -8.99 -11.14 -1.21
CA LEU A 35 -10.43 -11.39 -1.41
C LEU A 35 -11.23 -11.16 -0.12
N GLY A 36 -10.68 -11.57 1.04
CA GLY A 36 -11.28 -11.29 2.34
C GLY A 36 -11.48 -9.80 2.61
N VAL A 37 -10.55 -8.92 2.21
CA VAL A 37 -10.67 -7.46 2.36
C VAL A 37 -11.86 -6.91 1.55
N ILE A 38 -12.10 -7.50 0.37
CA ILE A 38 -13.20 -7.14 -0.52
C ILE A 38 -14.54 -7.58 0.10
N GLU A 39 -14.64 -8.86 0.50
CA GLU A 39 -15.89 -9.50 0.89
C GLU A 39 -16.29 -9.33 2.36
N ASP A 40 -15.34 -9.43 3.31
CA ASP A 40 -15.62 -9.43 4.75
C ASP A 40 -15.46 -8.02 5.34
N HIS A 41 -16.45 -7.18 5.07
CA HIS A 41 -16.55 -5.83 5.64
C HIS A 41 -16.37 -5.78 7.16
N SER A 42 -16.84 -6.82 7.87
CA SER A 42 -16.82 -6.85 9.34
C SER A 42 -15.44 -7.11 9.94
N ASN A 43 -14.53 -7.72 9.18
CA ASN A 43 -13.15 -7.98 9.59
C ASN A 43 -12.13 -7.22 8.73
N ARG A 44 -12.57 -6.34 7.83
CA ARG A 44 -11.72 -5.61 6.88
C ARG A 44 -10.50 -4.96 7.53
N THR A 45 -10.67 -4.25 8.64
CA THR A 45 -9.57 -3.60 9.36
C THR A 45 -8.54 -4.62 9.88
N ARG A 46 -8.97 -5.81 10.30
CA ARG A 46 -8.07 -6.88 10.75
C ARG A 46 -7.34 -7.53 9.58
N LEU A 47 -8.05 -7.73 8.47
CA LEU A 47 -7.49 -8.26 7.22
C LEU A 47 -6.50 -7.29 6.58
N ALA A 48 -6.74 -5.98 6.64
CA ALA A 48 -5.84 -4.97 6.09
C ALA A 48 -4.43 -5.03 6.73
N LYS A 49 -4.35 -5.31 8.03
CA LYS A 49 -3.05 -5.51 8.74
C LYS A 49 -2.29 -6.77 8.29
N LEU A 50 -2.99 -7.72 7.69
CA LEU A 50 -2.42 -8.95 7.16
C LEU A 50 -1.91 -8.79 5.72
N LEU A 51 -2.27 -7.71 5.03
CA LEU A 51 -1.79 -7.46 3.68
C LEU A 51 -0.27 -7.28 3.65
N ARG A 52 0.35 -7.78 2.58
CA ARG A 52 1.74 -7.52 2.23
C ARG A 52 1.82 -7.11 0.77
N PHE A 53 2.62 -6.10 0.48
CA PHE A 53 2.83 -5.65 -0.89
C PHE A 53 4.30 -5.42 -1.17
N GLN A 54 4.68 -5.56 -2.44
CA GLN A 54 5.98 -5.10 -2.89
C GLN A 54 5.98 -3.57 -2.87
N THR A 55 7.09 -2.96 -2.48
CA THR A 55 7.21 -1.51 -2.43
C THR A 55 8.56 -1.06 -2.95
N SER A 56 8.69 0.23 -3.25
CA SER A 56 9.96 0.84 -3.64
C SER A 56 11.02 0.84 -2.54
N HIS A 57 10.69 0.42 -1.32
CA HIS A 57 11.63 0.35 -0.20
C HIS A 57 12.52 -0.90 -0.24
N SER A 58 12.02 -2.00 -0.80
CA SER A 58 12.76 -3.27 -0.88
C SER A 58 12.49 -4.03 -2.18
N ASP A 59 13.55 -4.59 -2.75
CA ASP A 59 13.49 -5.37 -3.99
C ASP A 59 12.96 -6.79 -3.80
N THR A 60 13.07 -7.33 -2.59
CA THR A 60 12.82 -8.75 -2.32
C THR A 60 11.75 -8.97 -1.25
N THR A 61 11.71 -8.10 -0.23
CA THR A 61 10.85 -8.31 0.93
C THR A 61 9.59 -7.47 0.81
N PRO A 62 8.39 -8.09 0.78
CA PRO A 62 7.15 -7.33 0.79
C PRO A 62 6.92 -6.69 2.17
N SER A 63 6.37 -5.49 2.19
CA SER A 63 6.07 -4.73 3.40
C SER A 63 4.60 -4.84 3.80
N SER A 64 4.32 -4.76 5.09
CA SER A 64 2.98 -4.53 5.61
C SER A 64 2.55 -3.07 5.40
N LEU A 65 1.24 -2.80 5.49
CA LEU A 65 0.75 -1.43 5.50
C LEU A 65 1.18 -0.64 6.75
N GLU A 66 1.37 -1.31 7.89
CA GLU A 66 1.87 -0.68 9.13
C GLU A 66 3.31 -0.20 8.93
N GLN A 67 4.16 -1.06 8.35
CA GLN A 67 5.55 -0.72 8.01
C GLN A 67 5.64 0.42 6.99
N TYR A 68 4.74 0.47 6.00
CA TYR A 68 4.67 1.61 5.08
C TYR A 68 4.35 2.90 5.85
N VAL A 69 3.33 2.87 6.72
CA VAL A 69 2.89 4.04 7.49
C VAL A 69 4.00 4.56 8.40
N GLU A 70 4.76 3.67 9.05
CA GLU A 70 5.91 4.04 9.89
C GLU A 70 7.02 4.77 9.11
N ARG A 71 7.16 4.50 7.80
CA ARG A 71 8.14 5.14 6.92
C ARG A 71 7.59 6.35 6.16
N MET A 72 6.33 6.73 6.39
CA MET A 72 5.75 7.91 5.76
C MET A 72 6.46 9.19 6.20
N LYS A 73 6.55 10.17 5.29
CA LYS A 73 7.02 11.51 5.65
C LYS A 73 5.99 12.21 6.54
N GLU A 74 6.44 13.13 7.37
CA GLU A 74 5.62 13.84 8.38
C GLU A 74 4.35 14.48 7.79
N LYS A 75 4.45 15.15 6.64
CA LYS A 75 3.32 15.80 5.95
C LYS A 75 2.60 14.90 4.94
N GLN A 76 2.95 13.62 4.85
CA GLN A 76 2.32 12.69 3.94
C GLN A 76 0.99 12.19 4.54
N ASP A 77 -0.10 12.43 3.81
CA ASP A 77 -1.46 12.02 4.18
C ASP A 77 -2.00 10.84 3.33
N LYS A 78 -1.23 10.43 2.32
CA LYS A 78 -1.63 9.42 1.34
C LYS A 78 -0.64 8.26 1.25
N ILE A 79 -1.18 7.05 1.11
CA ILE A 79 -0.43 5.85 0.75
C ILE A 79 -0.38 5.76 -0.77
N TYR A 80 0.80 5.93 -1.35
CA TYR A 80 0.97 5.93 -2.80
C TYR A 80 1.10 4.51 -3.33
N PHE A 81 0.39 4.21 -4.42
CA PHE A 81 0.52 2.93 -5.12
C PHE A 81 0.54 3.10 -6.64
N MET A 82 1.20 2.17 -7.32
CA MET A 82 1.19 2.02 -8.77
C MET A 82 0.74 0.60 -9.11
N ALA A 83 -0.26 0.47 -9.99
CA ALA A 83 -0.70 -0.81 -10.52
C ALA A 83 -0.03 -1.09 -11.87
N GLY A 84 0.43 -2.32 -12.07
CA GLY A 84 1.03 -2.78 -13.32
C GLY A 84 0.91 -4.29 -13.46
N THR A 85 1.25 -4.82 -14.64
CA THR A 85 1.20 -6.28 -14.88
C THR A 85 2.40 -7.02 -14.31
N SER A 86 3.45 -6.30 -13.93
CA SER A 86 4.63 -6.83 -13.25
C SER A 86 5.29 -5.76 -12.38
N ARG A 87 6.14 -6.19 -11.43
CA ARG A 87 6.94 -5.27 -10.61
C ARG A 87 7.79 -4.35 -11.49
N LYS A 88 8.46 -4.93 -12.49
CA LYS A 88 9.36 -4.22 -13.41
C LYS A 88 8.65 -3.11 -14.18
N GLU A 89 7.41 -3.36 -14.61
CA GLU A 89 6.60 -2.35 -15.27
C GLU A 89 6.18 -1.24 -14.30
N ALA A 90 5.73 -1.60 -13.11
CA ALA A 90 5.28 -0.63 -12.10
C ALA A 90 6.42 0.28 -11.61
N GLU A 91 7.62 -0.28 -11.38
CA GLU A 91 8.80 0.46 -10.91
C GLU A 91 9.44 1.33 -12.01
N SER A 92 9.35 0.91 -13.28
CA SER A 92 9.86 1.69 -14.43
C SER A 92 8.88 2.76 -14.91
N SER A 93 7.76 2.93 -14.21
CA SER A 93 6.72 3.86 -14.64
C SER A 93 7.14 5.33 -14.49
N PRO A 94 6.88 6.19 -15.49
CA PRO A 94 7.17 7.62 -15.35
C PRO A 94 6.40 8.29 -14.20
N PHE A 95 5.28 7.69 -13.78
CA PHE A 95 4.45 8.20 -12.69
C PHE A 95 5.12 8.05 -11.31
N VAL A 96 6.07 7.11 -11.15
CA VAL A 96 6.75 6.89 -9.86
C VAL A 96 8.02 7.73 -9.70
N GLU A 97 8.69 8.11 -10.80
CA GLU A 97 10.01 8.76 -10.79
C GLU A 97 10.07 9.99 -9.85
N ARG A 98 9.08 10.89 -9.96
CA ARG A 98 9.06 12.11 -9.15
C ARG A 98 8.82 11.85 -7.67
N LEU A 99 8.01 10.83 -7.32
CA LEU A 99 7.77 10.42 -5.95
C LEU A 99 9.03 9.80 -5.33
N LEU A 100 9.65 8.86 -6.05
CA LEU A 100 10.88 8.21 -5.62
C LEU A 100 12.03 9.22 -5.46
N LYS A 101 12.21 10.15 -6.41
CA LYS A 101 13.20 11.23 -6.32
C LYS A 101 12.99 12.14 -5.11
N LYS A 102 11.73 12.34 -4.70
CA LYS A 102 11.38 13.09 -3.48
C LYS A 102 11.39 12.20 -2.21
N GLY A 103 11.71 10.92 -2.34
CA GLY A 103 11.83 9.96 -1.25
C GLY A 103 10.48 9.48 -0.69
N TYR A 104 9.40 9.54 -1.47
CA TYR A 104 8.13 8.92 -1.10
C TYR A 104 8.15 7.44 -1.48
N GLU A 105 7.72 6.57 -0.57
CA GLU A 105 7.58 5.14 -0.84
C GLU A 105 6.34 4.90 -1.73
N VAL A 106 6.46 4.01 -2.70
CA VAL A 106 5.35 3.59 -3.58
C VAL A 106 5.11 2.10 -3.43
N ILE A 107 3.86 1.70 -3.22
CA ILE A 107 3.41 0.31 -3.26
C ILE A 107 3.23 -0.12 -4.72
N TYR A 108 3.74 -1.29 -5.09
CA TYR A 108 3.55 -1.89 -6.40
C TYR A 108 2.49 -2.98 -6.33
N LEU A 109 1.39 -2.76 -7.04
CA LEU A 109 0.30 -3.71 -7.20
C LEU A 109 0.52 -4.47 -8.50
N THR A 110 0.79 -5.76 -8.41
CA THR A 110 1.19 -6.59 -9.56
C THR A 110 0.19 -7.69 -9.88
N GLU A 111 -0.80 -7.89 -9.01
CA GLU A 111 -1.83 -8.91 -9.21
C GLU A 111 -3.17 -8.24 -9.55
N PRO A 112 -3.99 -8.83 -10.45
CA PRO A 112 -5.27 -8.25 -10.83
C PRO A 112 -6.22 -7.95 -9.65
N VAL A 113 -6.17 -8.78 -8.60
CA VAL A 113 -6.99 -8.62 -7.39
C VAL A 113 -6.56 -7.43 -6.52
N ASP A 114 -5.33 -6.94 -6.69
CA ASP A 114 -4.75 -5.89 -5.84
C ASP A 114 -5.52 -4.58 -5.94
N GLU A 115 -5.84 -4.15 -7.16
CA GLU A 115 -6.54 -2.88 -7.36
C GLU A 115 -7.94 -2.92 -6.74
N TYR A 116 -8.66 -4.04 -6.89
CA TYR A 116 -9.96 -4.24 -6.25
C TYR A 116 -9.84 -4.31 -4.72
N CYS A 117 -8.79 -4.93 -4.20
CA CYS A 117 -8.50 -4.99 -2.77
C CYS A 117 -8.29 -3.60 -2.17
N ILE A 118 -7.45 -2.77 -2.83
CA ILE A 118 -7.18 -1.40 -2.40
C ILE A 118 -8.42 -0.51 -2.56
N GLN A 119 -9.19 -0.66 -3.64
CA GLN A 119 -10.45 0.08 -3.82
C GLN A 119 -11.49 -0.27 -2.74
N ALA A 120 -11.52 -1.53 -2.28
CA ALA A 120 -12.39 -1.95 -1.19
C ALA A 120 -11.94 -1.47 0.19
N LEU A 121 -10.74 -0.90 0.31
CA LEU A 121 -10.15 -0.38 1.54
C LEU A 121 -10.05 1.17 1.48
N PRO A 122 -11.05 1.91 1.99
CA PRO A 122 -11.10 3.37 1.83
C PRO A 122 -9.88 4.11 2.40
N GLU A 123 -9.39 3.62 3.55
CA GLU A 123 -8.22 4.15 4.24
C GLU A 123 -7.60 3.08 5.13
N PHE A 124 -6.35 3.29 5.49
CA PHE A 124 -5.61 2.52 6.48
C PHE A 124 -4.95 3.48 7.45
N ASP A 125 -5.22 3.34 8.75
CA ASP A 125 -4.72 4.21 9.80
C ASP A 125 -4.95 5.72 9.53
N GLY A 126 -6.14 6.05 9.02
CA GLY A 126 -6.52 7.41 8.63
C GLY A 126 -5.85 7.94 7.35
N LYS A 127 -5.03 7.13 6.67
CA LYS A 127 -4.36 7.48 5.41
C LYS A 127 -5.11 6.90 4.22
N ARG A 128 -5.42 7.74 3.23
CA ARG A 128 -6.11 7.32 2.01
C ARG A 128 -5.12 6.78 0.98
N PHE A 129 -5.56 5.85 0.14
CA PHE A 129 -4.77 5.36 -0.98
C PHE A 129 -4.83 6.31 -2.17
N GLN A 130 -3.70 6.49 -2.86
CA GLN A 130 -3.58 7.31 -4.05
C GLN A 130 -2.85 6.54 -5.16
N ASN A 131 -3.56 6.29 -6.26
CA ASN A 131 -2.93 5.78 -7.47
C ASN A 131 -2.07 6.89 -8.08
N VAL A 132 -0.78 6.64 -8.28
CA VAL A 132 0.17 7.61 -8.81
C VAL A 132 -0.05 7.93 -10.30
N ALA A 133 -0.72 7.04 -11.03
CA ALA A 133 -1.11 7.24 -12.43
C ALA A 133 -2.41 8.05 -12.59
N LYS A 134 -3.08 8.42 -11.48
CA LYS A 134 -4.28 9.26 -11.47
C LYS A 134 -3.98 10.63 -10.88
N GLU A 135 -4.87 11.59 -11.16
CA GLU A 135 -4.82 12.90 -10.55
C GLU A 135 -4.89 12.84 -9.02
N GLY A 136 -4.33 13.85 -8.35
CA GLY A 136 -4.37 14.00 -6.89
C GLY A 136 -3.09 13.65 -6.16
N VAL A 137 -2.00 13.31 -6.86
CA VAL A 137 -0.66 13.22 -6.26
C VAL A 137 -0.23 14.62 -5.81
N LYS A 138 -0.01 14.78 -4.51
CA LYS A 138 0.45 16.03 -3.90
C LYS A 138 1.87 15.84 -3.41
N PHE A 139 2.70 16.84 -3.65
CA PHE A 139 4.03 16.89 -3.06
C PHE A 139 4.05 18.03 -2.07
N ASP A 140 4.72 17.84 -0.93
CA ASP A 140 5.18 18.98 -0.14
C ASP A 140 6.10 19.82 -1.06
N GLU A 141 5.66 21.03 -1.38
CA GLU A 141 6.50 22.04 -2.03
C GLU A 141 7.27 22.72 -0.91
N SER A 142 8.60 22.77 -1.03
CA SER A 142 9.38 23.62 -0.13
C SER A 142 9.02 25.08 -0.39
N ASP A 143 9.12 25.93 0.64
CA ASP A 143 8.80 27.36 0.51
C ASP A 143 9.58 28.01 -0.65
N LYS A 144 10.84 27.62 -0.86
CA LYS A 144 11.66 28.06 -2.01
C LYS A 144 11.13 27.63 -3.38
N ALA A 145 10.48 26.46 -3.47
CA ALA A 145 9.87 25.98 -4.71
C ALA A 145 8.55 26.71 -5.00
N LYS A 146 7.80 27.06 -3.94
CA LYS A 146 6.63 27.94 -4.02
C LYS A 146 7.00 29.34 -4.49
N GLU A 147 8.00 29.96 -3.87
CA GLU A 147 8.49 31.30 -4.25
C GLU A 147 8.96 31.34 -5.71
N LYS A 148 9.69 30.32 -6.17
CA LYS A 148 10.11 30.22 -7.58
C LYS A 148 8.94 30.07 -8.54
N ARG A 149 7.89 29.33 -8.16
CA ARG A 149 6.70 29.14 -8.98
C ARG A 149 5.87 30.43 -9.07
N GLU A 150 5.65 31.09 -7.94
CA GLU A 150 4.94 32.38 -7.87
C GLU A 150 5.69 33.51 -8.61
N ALA A 151 7.03 33.46 -8.64
CA ALA A 151 7.85 34.40 -9.41
C ALA A 151 7.87 34.12 -10.93
N LEU A 152 7.50 32.91 -11.36
CA LEU A 152 7.39 32.53 -12.78
C LEU A 152 5.97 32.72 -13.33
N GLU A 153 4.97 32.79 -12.45
CA GLU A 153 3.55 33.04 -12.79
C GLU A 153 3.19 34.55 -12.76
N LYS A 154 4.13 35.43 -12.38
CA LYS A 154 4.05 36.90 -12.50
C LYS A 154 4.83 37.41 -13.71
#